data_AF-A0A0E9Y2H0-F1
#
_entry.id   AF-A0A0E9Y2H0-F1
#
_cell.length_a   1.000
_cell.length_b   1.000
_cell.length_c   1.000
_cell.angle_alpha   90.00
_cell.angle_beta   90.00
_cell.angle_gamma   90.00
#
_symmetry.space_group_name_H-M   'P 1'
#
loop_
_entity.id
_entity.type
_entity.pdbx_description
1 polymer ?
#
loop_
_entity_poly.entity_id
_entity_poly.type
_entity_poly.pdbx_seq_one_letter_code
_entity_poly.pdbx_strand_id
1 'polypeptide(L)'
;MNQSFGAEASTANLADEQSLRSINEWVKHHTDGKIEQLLSEPLSSDARLVLLNAIYFKGLWNTPFHSASTFKASFFNAGTERVEVDMMHGQITAGYARDDKTNSDVVDLPYAGLDYSMTIVRPRDRTGADALRQ
;
A
#
# COMPACT_ATOMS: atom_id res chain seq x y z
N MET A 1 23.58 -10.94 -10.74
CA MET A 1 22.39 -10.63 -9.91
C MET A 1 22.21 -9.12 -9.70
N ASN A 2 23.24 -8.32 -9.42
CA ASN A 2 23.09 -6.86 -9.22
C ASN A 2 22.59 -6.05 -10.43
N GLN A 3 22.69 -6.56 -11.66
CA GLN A 3 22.34 -5.77 -12.86
C GLN A 3 20.86 -5.82 -13.27
N SER A 4 20.03 -6.67 -12.65
CA SER A 4 18.62 -6.85 -13.07
C SER A 4 17.61 -6.30 -12.06
N PHE A 5 17.93 -6.31 -10.77
CA PHE A 5 16.99 -5.96 -9.69
C PHE A 5 17.44 -4.76 -8.84
N GLY A 6 18.62 -4.18 -9.10
CA GLY A 6 19.21 -3.17 -8.23
C GLY A 6 19.47 -3.69 -6.80
N ALA A 7 19.58 -5.01 -6.63
CA ALA A 7 19.67 -5.64 -5.32
C ALA A 7 21.04 -5.40 -4.66
N GLU A 8 21.01 -5.06 -3.38
CA GLU A 8 22.16 -5.02 -2.51
C GLU A 8 22.33 -6.38 -1.82
N ALA A 9 23.57 -6.83 -1.66
CA ALA A 9 23.89 -8.05 -0.92
C ALA A 9 24.85 -7.71 0.22
N SER A 10 24.50 -8.15 1.43
CA SER A 10 25.33 -7.99 2.62
C SER A 10 25.42 -9.31 3.38
N THR A 11 26.54 -9.54 4.05
CA THR A 11 26.72 -10.68 4.98
C THR A 11 26.51 -10.17 6.39
N ALA A 12 25.67 -10.86 7.16
CA ALA A 12 25.33 -10.49 8.53
C ALA A 12 25.02 -11.74 9.36
N ASN A 13 25.14 -11.62 10.69
CA ASN A 13 24.68 -12.66 11.60
C ASN A 13 23.20 -12.44 11.92
N LEU A 14 22.34 -13.06 11.12
CA LEU A 14 20.88 -12.80 11.12
C LEU A 14 20.18 -12.99 12.48
N ALA A 15 20.81 -13.71 13.42
CA ALA A 15 20.27 -13.99 14.74
C ALA A 15 20.62 -12.96 15.82
N ASP A 16 21.42 -11.93 15.49
CA ASP A 16 21.76 -10.89 16.45
C ASP A 16 20.91 -9.62 16.33
N GLU A 17 20.86 -8.90 17.44
CA GLU A 17 20.19 -7.59 17.57
C GLU A 17 20.78 -6.53 16.64
N GLN A 18 22.06 -6.66 16.28
CA GLN A 18 22.72 -5.71 15.40
C GLN A 18 22.19 -5.82 13.96
N SER A 19 21.99 -7.04 13.48
CA SER A 19 21.43 -7.33 12.16
C SER A 19 19.96 -6.93 12.10
N LEU A 20 19.20 -7.19 13.17
CA LEU A 20 17.83 -6.70 13.32
C LEU A 20 17.74 -5.18 13.14
N ARG A 21 18.57 -4.42 13.88
CA ARG A 21 18.63 -2.95 13.77
C ARG A 21 19.03 -2.50 12.38
N SER A 22 20.03 -3.15 11.79
CA SER A 22 20.53 -2.80 10.45
C SER A 22 19.47 -3.02 9.37
N ILE A 23 18.69 -4.11 9.46
CA ILE A 23 17.57 -4.38 8.55
C ILE A 23 16.49 -3.31 8.69
N ASN A 24 16.06 -3.01 9.92
CA ASN A 24 15.02 -2.02 10.15
C ASN A 24 15.45 -0.60 9.72
N GLU A 25 16.69 -0.20 9.99
CA GLU A 25 17.22 1.09 9.51
C GLU A 25 17.32 1.14 7.98
N TRP A 26 17.74 0.04 7.34
CA TRP A 26 17.76 -0.05 5.88
C TRP A 26 16.36 0.12 5.29
N VAL A 27 15.35 -0.56 5.86
CA VAL A 27 13.95 -0.44 5.43
C VAL A 27 13.42 0.98 5.66
N LYS A 28 13.68 1.55 6.83
CA LYS A 28 13.28 2.91 7.18
C LYS A 28 13.87 3.92 6.21
N HIS A 29 15.15 3.79 5.87
CA HIS A 29 15.81 4.66 4.90
C HIS A 29 15.19 4.55 3.51
N HIS A 30 14.99 3.33 3.01
CA HIS A 30 14.44 3.08 1.67
C HIS A 30 12.95 3.41 1.53
N THR A 31 12.25 3.60 2.65
CA THR A 31 10.82 3.92 2.68
C THR A 31 10.53 5.34 3.15
N ASP A 32 11.54 6.22 3.18
CA ASP A 32 11.42 7.61 3.67
C ASP A 32 10.76 7.68 5.07
N GLY A 33 11.14 6.74 5.94
CA GLY A 33 10.62 6.59 7.29
C GLY A 33 9.19 6.08 7.39
N LYS A 34 8.53 5.66 6.30
CA LYS A 34 7.14 5.19 6.32
C LYS A 34 6.97 3.78 6.83
N ILE A 35 8.01 2.94 6.72
CA ILE A 35 8.08 1.66 7.40
C ILE A 35 9.23 1.76 8.40
N GLU A 36 8.90 2.06 9.66
CA GLU A 36 9.90 2.25 10.72
C GLU A 36 10.54 0.92 11.16
N GLN A 37 9.76 -0.16 11.11
CA GLN A 37 10.18 -1.47 11.58
C GLN A 37 9.56 -2.56 10.70
N LEU A 38 10.41 -3.40 10.11
CA LEU A 38 10.00 -4.57 9.35
C LEU A 38 10.01 -5.83 10.22
N LEU A 39 11.04 -6.00 11.05
CA LEU A 39 11.22 -7.15 11.93
C LEU A 39 11.11 -6.71 13.39
N SER A 40 10.33 -7.46 14.18
CA SER A 40 10.16 -7.25 15.63
C SER A 40 11.24 -7.91 16.48
N GLU A 41 11.85 -8.97 15.96
CA GLU A 41 12.82 -9.82 16.65
C GLU A 41 13.90 -10.29 15.65
N PRO A 42 15.09 -10.71 16.14
CA PRO A 42 16.10 -11.28 15.27
C PRO A 42 15.58 -12.52 14.54
N LEU A 43 16.16 -12.81 13.37
CA LEU A 43 15.78 -14.02 12.63
C LEU A 43 16.30 -15.27 13.38
N SER A 44 15.69 -16.42 13.09
CA SER A 44 16.14 -17.70 13.65
C SER A 44 17.64 -17.93 13.42
N SER A 45 18.33 -18.56 14.37
CA SER A 45 19.74 -18.99 14.22
C SER A 45 19.97 -19.97 13.07
N ASP A 46 18.91 -20.60 12.57
CA ASP A 46 18.94 -21.49 11.41
C ASP A 46 18.76 -20.75 10.08
N ALA A 47 18.41 -19.45 10.11
CA ALA A 47 18.33 -18.63 8.91
C ALA A 47 19.71 -18.52 8.25
N ARG A 48 19.75 -18.73 6.93
CA ARG A 48 20.98 -18.63 6.11
C ARG A 48 20.91 -17.53 5.07
N LEU A 49 19.70 -17.13 4.70
CA LEU A 49 19.44 -16.07 3.73
C LEU A 49 18.08 -15.43 4.05
N VAL A 50 18.02 -14.11 3.90
CA VAL A 50 16.77 -13.36 3.88
C VAL A 50 16.74 -12.50 2.63
N LEU A 51 15.62 -12.55 1.90
CA LEU A 51 15.35 -11.63 0.79
C LEU A 51 14.36 -10.59 1.28
N LEU A 52 14.77 -9.32 1.25
CA LEU A 52 13.98 -8.20 1.72
C LEU A 52 13.51 -7.37 0.53
N ASN A 53 12.25 -6.94 0.57
CA ASN A 53 11.70 -5.97 -0.37
C ASN A 53 10.85 -4.97 0.41
N ALA A 54 11.16 -3.69 0.27
CA ALA A 54 10.42 -2.60 0.86
C ALA A 54 10.13 -1.56 -0.23
N ILE A 55 8.85 -1.33 -0.50
CA ILE A 55 8.39 -0.42 -1.55
C ILE A 55 7.59 0.71 -0.90
N TYR A 56 8.02 1.95 -1.15
CA TYR A 56 7.25 3.13 -0.85
C TYR A 56 6.82 3.82 -2.14
N PHE A 57 5.52 4.04 -2.29
CA PHE A 57 4.96 4.75 -3.42
C PHE A 57 4.27 6.03 -2.95
N LYS A 58 4.66 7.16 -3.56
CA LYS A 58 4.05 8.47 -3.36
C LYS A 58 3.88 9.16 -4.71
N GLY A 59 2.67 9.05 -5.26
CA GLY A 59 2.28 9.75 -6.49
C GLY A 59 1.40 10.95 -6.20
N LEU A 60 1.52 12.00 -7.03
CA LEU A 60 0.54 13.07 -7.10
C LEU A 60 -0.61 12.64 -8.01
N TRP A 61 -1.86 12.88 -7.62
CA TRP A 61 -2.99 12.67 -8.52
C TRP A 61 -2.88 13.56 -9.76
N ASN A 62 -3.31 13.08 -10.92
CA ASN A 62 -3.43 13.90 -12.12
C ASN A 62 -4.45 15.03 -11.92
N THR A 63 -5.52 14.74 -11.18
CA THR A 63 -6.49 15.73 -10.69
C THR A 63 -6.55 15.64 -9.16
N PRO A 64 -5.96 16.61 -8.43
CA PRO A 64 -5.85 16.54 -6.98
C PRO A 64 -7.18 16.81 -6.27
N PHE A 65 -7.37 16.18 -5.12
CA PHE A 65 -8.43 16.55 -4.18
C PHE A 65 -8.05 17.82 -3.42
N HIS A 66 -9.00 18.74 -3.27
CA HIS A 66 -8.79 19.91 -2.42
C HIS A 66 -8.86 19.50 -0.95
N SER A 67 -7.81 19.80 -0.18
CA SER A 67 -7.73 19.45 1.24
C SER A 67 -8.88 20.05 2.06
N ALA A 68 -9.32 21.27 1.73
CA ALA A 68 -10.47 21.93 2.35
C ALA A 68 -11.81 21.22 2.11
N SER A 69 -11.87 20.31 1.13
CA SER A 69 -13.03 19.47 0.85
C SER A 69 -12.97 18.12 1.54
N THR A 70 -11.91 17.82 2.31
CA THR A 70 -11.82 16.61 3.12
C THR A 70 -12.63 16.78 4.40
N PHE A 71 -13.44 15.79 4.74
CA PHE A 71 -14.30 15.82 5.93
C PHE A 71 -14.37 14.46 6.62
N LYS A 72 -14.74 14.45 7.90
CA LYS A 72 -14.96 13.21 8.65
C LYS A 72 -16.20 12.48 8.13
N ALA A 73 -16.03 11.24 7.70
CA ALA A 73 -17.12 10.39 7.22
C ALA A 73 -17.07 8.99 7.86
N SER A 74 -18.22 8.32 7.86
CA SER A 74 -18.29 6.92 8.30
C SER A 74 -17.72 5.99 7.23
N PHE A 75 -16.82 5.10 7.63
CA PHE A 75 -16.35 3.95 6.85
C PHE A 75 -16.73 2.66 7.60
N PHE A 76 -16.98 1.58 6.86
CA PHE A 76 -17.41 0.30 7.45
C PHE A 76 -16.36 -0.78 7.20
N ASN A 77 -15.53 -1.06 8.20
CA ASN A 77 -14.54 -2.14 8.16
C ASN A 77 -15.25 -3.49 8.06
N ALA A 78 -14.82 -4.33 7.11
CA ALA A 78 -15.48 -5.57 6.74
C ALA A 78 -17.00 -5.42 6.47
N GLY A 79 -17.44 -4.19 6.17
CA GLY A 79 -18.84 -3.86 5.95
C GLY A 79 -19.73 -3.79 7.20
N THR A 80 -19.20 -3.92 8.41
CA THR A 80 -20.02 -4.00 9.64
C THR A 80 -19.58 -3.03 10.72
N GLU A 81 -18.28 -2.91 10.97
CA GLU A 81 -17.75 -2.06 12.02
C GLU A 81 -17.59 -0.63 11.51
N ARG A 82 -18.33 0.30 12.11
CA ARG A 82 -18.28 1.72 11.75
C ARG A 82 -17.07 2.40 12.39
N VAL A 83 -16.23 2.99 11.57
CA VAL A 83 -15.12 3.87 11.99
C VAL A 83 -15.25 5.24 11.33
N GLU A 84 -14.63 6.26 11.92
CA GLU A 84 -14.57 7.59 11.33
C GLU A 84 -13.23 7.80 10.62
N VAL A 85 -13.28 8.29 9.37
CA VAL A 85 -12.09 8.52 8.54
C VAL A 85 -12.11 9.92 7.93
N ASP A 86 -10.94 10.44 7.58
CA ASP A 86 -10.82 11.63 6.72
C ASP A 86 -11.13 11.23 5.28
N MET A 87 -12.34 11.56 4.81
CA MET A 87 -12.82 11.23 3.47
C MET A 87 -12.52 12.38 2.52
N MET A 88 -11.66 12.12 1.53
CA MET A 88 -11.41 13.07 0.44
C MET A 88 -12.64 13.17 -0.46
N HIS A 89 -12.93 14.36 -0.97
CA HIS A 89 -14.08 14.61 -1.85
C HIS A 89 -13.71 15.59 -2.97
N GLY A 90 -14.23 15.32 -4.17
CA GLY A 90 -14.00 16.13 -5.36
C GLY A 90 -14.76 15.60 -6.57
N GLN A 91 -14.93 16.45 -7.58
CA GLN A 91 -15.46 16.06 -8.89
C GLN A 91 -14.28 15.87 -9.83
N ILE A 92 -14.17 14.68 -10.42
CA ILE A 92 -13.04 14.29 -11.26
C ILE A 92 -13.55 13.58 -12.52
N THR A 93 -12.87 13.80 -13.63
CA THR A 93 -13.04 12.99 -14.84
C THR A 93 -12.10 11.79 -14.75
N ALA A 94 -12.65 10.60 -14.65
CA ALA A 94 -11.91 9.36 -14.44
C ALA A 94 -12.51 8.23 -15.28
N GLY A 95 -11.70 7.20 -15.55
CA GLY A 95 -12.24 5.95 -16.10
C GLY A 95 -13.24 5.37 -15.10
N TYR A 96 -14.43 5.01 -15.58
CA TYR A 96 -15.47 4.40 -14.75
C TYR A 96 -16.11 3.24 -15.50
N ALA A 97 -16.28 2.13 -14.82
CA ALA A 97 -16.98 0.97 -15.34
C ALA A 97 -17.90 0.37 -14.29
N ARG A 98 -18.98 -0.22 -14.76
CA ARG A 98 -19.90 -1.00 -13.96
C ARG A 98 -19.71 -2.47 -14.32
N ASP A 99 -19.40 -3.31 -13.33
CA ASP A 99 -19.32 -4.76 -13.52
C ASP A 99 -20.47 -5.45 -12.80
N ASP A 100 -21.48 -5.86 -13.56
CA ASP A 100 -22.64 -6.56 -13.02
C ASP A 100 -22.35 -8.03 -12.69
N LYS A 101 -21.32 -8.64 -13.29
CA LYS A 101 -20.93 -10.02 -12.99
C LYS A 101 -20.39 -10.14 -11.56
N THR A 102 -19.65 -9.13 -11.10
CA THR A 102 -19.10 -9.06 -9.73
C THR A 102 -19.88 -8.09 -8.84
N ASN A 103 -21.02 -7.57 -9.29
CA ASN A 103 -21.84 -6.58 -8.58
C ASN A 103 -21.02 -5.40 -8.01
N SER A 104 -20.17 -4.81 -8.85
CA SER A 104 -19.17 -3.81 -8.43
C SER A 104 -19.16 -2.57 -9.34
N ASP A 105 -18.66 -1.47 -8.79
CA ASP A 105 -18.28 -0.25 -9.50
C ASP A 105 -16.75 -0.15 -9.51
N VAL A 106 -16.18 0.21 -10.65
CA VAL A 106 -14.73 0.37 -10.83
C VAL A 106 -14.44 1.80 -11.25
N VAL A 107 -13.49 2.44 -10.57
CA VAL A 107 -12.97 3.76 -10.96
C VAL A 107 -11.45 3.70 -11.09
N ASP A 108 -10.90 4.34 -12.12
CA ASP A 108 -9.47 4.40 -12.38
C ASP A 108 -8.96 5.85 -12.25
N LEU A 109 -8.10 6.07 -11.26
CA LEU A 109 -7.60 7.40 -10.87
C LEU A 109 -6.15 7.57 -11.31
N PRO A 110 -5.87 8.32 -12.40
CA PRO A 110 -4.51 8.48 -12.87
C PRO A 110 -3.67 9.35 -11.92
N TYR A 111 -2.40 8.99 -11.78
CA TYR A 111 -1.38 9.86 -11.21
C TYR A 111 -0.87 10.85 -12.26
N ALA A 112 -0.25 11.94 -11.80
CA ALA A 112 0.36 12.96 -12.65
C ALA A 112 1.39 12.32 -13.59
N GLY A 113 1.37 12.72 -14.86
CA GLY A 113 2.18 12.11 -15.92
C GLY A 113 1.48 10.95 -16.65
N LEU A 114 0.40 10.40 -16.10
CA LEU A 114 -0.43 9.34 -16.70
C LEU A 114 0.27 7.97 -16.90
N ASP A 115 1.48 7.79 -16.39
CA ASP A 115 2.21 6.51 -16.44
C ASP A 115 1.64 5.45 -15.49
N TYR A 116 0.94 5.90 -14.44
CA TYR A 116 0.35 5.04 -13.41
C TYR A 116 -1.06 5.50 -13.07
N SER A 117 -1.89 4.56 -12.62
CA SER A 117 -3.22 4.84 -12.06
C SER A 117 -3.50 3.95 -10.84
N MET A 118 -4.41 4.42 -9.98
CA MET A 118 -5.02 3.62 -8.93
C MET A 118 -6.41 3.19 -9.38
N THR A 119 -6.59 1.90 -9.64
CA THR A 119 -7.90 1.31 -9.88
C THR A 119 -8.53 0.91 -8.54
N ILE A 120 -9.72 1.44 -8.27
CA ILE A 120 -10.51 1.12 -7.08
C ILE A 120 -11.72 0.31 -7.52
N VAL A 121 -11.83 -0.92 -7.02
CA VAL A 121 -13.00 -1.79 -7.21
C VAL A 121 -13.84 -1.75 -5.94
N ARG A 122 -15.07 -1.25 -6.04
CA ARG A 122 -16.00 -1.12 -4.94
C ARG A 122 -17.22 -2.03 -5.18
N PRO A 123 -17.40 -3.11 -4.39
CA PRO A 123 -18.65 -3.86 -4.41
C PRO A 123 -19.83 -2.96 -4.04
N ARG A 124 -20.99 -3.19 -4.67
CA ARG A 124 -22.22 -2.46 -4.36
C ARG A 124 -22.88 -2.96 -3.07
N ASP A 125 -22.60 -4.20 -2.69
CA ASP A 125 -22.91 -4.72 -1.36
C ASP A 125 -21.81 -4.33 -0.36
N ARG A 126 -22.21 -3.83 0.81
CA ARG A 126 -21.32 -3.36 1.87
C ARG A 126 -20.40 -4.47 2.39
N THR A 127 -20.82 -5.74 2.33
CA THR A 127 -20.01 -6.91 2.71
C THR A 127 -19.45 -7.67 1.51
N GLY A 128 -19.58 -7.14 0.28
CA GLY A 128 -19.22 -7.83 -0.95
C GLY A 128 -17.72 -7.91 -1.25
N ALA A 129 -16.87 -7.27 -0.45
CA ALA A 129 -15.42 -7.19 -0.72
C ALA A 129 -14.73 -8.56 -0.68
N ASP A 130 -15.18 -9.47 0.19
CA ASP A 130 -14.61 -10.82 0.28
C ASP A 130 -14.90 -11.65 -0.98
N ALA A 131 -16.03 -11.44 -1.65
CA ALA A 131 -16.39 -12.13 -2.89
C ALA A 131 -15.56 -11.68 -4.11
N LEU A 132 -14.82 -10.57 -4.00
CA LEU A 132 -13.90 -10.08 -5.03
C LEU A 132 -12.48 -10.64 -4.88
N ARG A 133 -12.17 -11.30 -3.76
CA ARG A 133 -10.86 -11.92 -3.54
C ARG A 133 -10.79 -13.20 -4.39
N GLN A 134 -9.83 -13.25 -5.31
CA GLN A 134 -9.48 -14.46 -6.06
C GLN A 134 -8.48 -15.30 -5.27
#